data_AF-A0A9P0M0I5-F1
#
_entry.id   AF-A0A9P0M0I5-F1
#
_cell.length_a   1.000
_cell.length_b   1.000
_cell.length_c   1.000
_cell.angle_alpha   90.00
_cell.angle_beta   90.00
_cell.angle_gamma   90.00
#
_symmetry.space_group_name_H-M   'P 1'
#
loop_
_entity.id
_entity.type
_entity.pdbx_description
1 polymer ?
#
loop_
_entity_poly.entity_id
_entity_poly.type
_entity_poly.pdbx_seq_one_letter_code
_entity_poly.pdbx_strand_id
1 'polypeptide(L)'
;MTLADRNYHPHLFAPSWKIKITQLECPAEKKFFNLPSQDVNSDFAQLAPLGAIQYFTEKSGFVRSFGYDGSVSIQSYTYDQKYAIAFKRDIGTCGISFKPQYIYLPYTSSTGITADKDCSHYLFVPDLYFDVDPENASPNDLVAKVCLKENLNFRTYAPGPLYIYFNSIATDFATEEDKRQGFNIKYELLNKCI
;
A
#
# COMPACT_ATOMS: atom_id res chain seq x y z
N MET A 1 -5.25 -12.09 17.27
CA MET A 1 -5.90 -10.96 17.97
C MET A 1 -7.39 -11.24 17.94
N THR A 2 -7.94 -11.77 19.04
CA THR A 2 -9.39 -11.84 19.19
C THR A 2 -9.90 -10.41 19.32
N LEU A 3 -10.96 -10.07 18.59
CA LEU A 3 -11.77 -8.90 18.94
C LEU A 3 -12.15 -9.08 20.41
N ALA A 4 -11.54 -8.30 21.31
CA ALA A 4 -11.81 -8.42 22.73
C ALA A 4 -13.31 -8.13 22.95
N ASP A 5 -14.03 -9.09 23.52
CA ASP A 5 -15.43 -8.91 23.87
C ASP A 5 -15.53 -7.81 24.95
N ARG A 6 -16.04 -6.66 24.54
CA ARG A 6 -16.16 -5.48 25.40
C ARG A 6 -17.25 -5.63 26.45
N ASN A 7 -18.11 -6.62 26.34
CA ASN A 7 -19.06 -6.95 27.41
C ASN A 7 -18.32 -7.44 28.66
N TYR A 8 -17.16 -8.07 28.51
CA TYR A 8 -16.39 -8.62 29.62
C TYR A 8 -15.23 -7.73 30.09
N HIS A 9 -14.91 -6.64 29.37
CA HIS A 9 -13.80 -5.73 29.69
C HIS A 9 -14.18 -4.24 29.56
N PRO A 10 -15.01 -3.69 30.46
CA PRO A 10 -15.53 -2.32 30.38
C PRO A 10 -14.49 -1.23 30.63
N HIS A 11 -13.30 -1.58 31.13
CA HIS A 11 -12.20 -0.64 31.39
C HIS A 11 -11.36 -0.32 30.14
N LEU A 12 -11.62 -0.97 29.00
CA LEU A 12 -10.92 -0.67 27.76
C LEU A 12 -11.36 0.68 27.20
N PHE A 13 -10.41 1.49 26.73
CA PHE A 13 -10.67 2.79 26.13
C PHE A 13 -11.64 2.65 24.94
N ALA A 14 -12.69 3.47 24.91
CA ALA A 14 -13.61 3.51 23.79
C ALA A 14 -12.89 4.12 22.57
N PRO A 15 -12.72 3.39 21.46
CA PRO A 15 -12.15 3.98 20.25
C PRO A 15 -13.07 5.10 19.79
N SER A 16 -12.50 6.27 19.56
CA SER A 16 -13.22 7.39 18.94
C SER A 16 -12.63 7.62 17.56
N TRP A 17 -13.50 7.67 16.55
CA TRP A 17 -13.11 7.92 15.17
C TRP A 17 -13.68 9.26 14.73
N LYS A 18 -12.82 10.17 14.27
CA LYS A 18 -13.24 11.42 13.63
C LYS A 18 -13.38 11.15 12.13
N ILE A 19 -14.57 10.75 11.71
CA ILE A 19 -14.87 10.44 10.32
C ILE A 19 -15.39 11.70 9.64
N LYS A 20 -14.76 12.10 8.52
CA LYS A 20 -15.32 13.07 7.58
C LYS A 20 -15.75 12.31 6.32
N ILE A 21 -17.03 12.38 5.99
CA ILE A 21 -17.57 11.83 4.75
C ILE A 21 -17.67 12.97 3.73
N THR A 22 -17.24 12.72 2.50
CA THR A 22 -17.42 13.65 1.38
C THR A 22 -17.98 12.84 0.22
N GLN A 23 -19.10 13.29 -0.33
CA GLN A 23 -19.70 12.68 -1.50
C GLN A 23 -19.10 13.33 -2.73
N LEU A 24 -18.53 12.53 -3.62
CA LEU A 24 -18.04 12.96 -4.92
C LEU A 24 -19.07 12.59 -5.98
N GLU A 25 -19.33 13.47 -6.94
CA GLU A 25 -20.23 13.18 -8.06
C GLU A 25 -19.54 12.25 -9.07
N CYS A 26 -20.15 11.09 -9.33
CA CYS A 26 -19.71 10.21 -10.42
C CYS A 26 -20.27 10.73 -11.75
N PRO A 27 -19.48 10.79 -12.84
CA PRO A 27 -20.02 11.04 -14.17
C PRO A 27 -20.90 9.85 -14.55
N ALA A 28 -22.21 10.03 -14.43
CA ALA A 28 -23.16 9.03 -14.83
C ALA A 28 -23.37 9.10 -16.35
N GLU A 29 -23.38 7.96 -17.03
CA GLU A 29 -24.00 7.83 -18.36
C GLU A 29 -25.53 7.92 -18.26
N LYS A 30 -26.07 9.03 -17.73
CA LYS A 30 -27.52 9.21 -17.63
C LYS A 30 -28.04 10.01 -18.82
N LYS A 31 -28.63 9.30 -19.78
CA LYS A 31 -29.40 9.82 -20.93
C LYS A 31 -30.57 10.77 -20.58
N PHE A 32 -30.83 11.07 -19.31
CA PHE A 32 -32.05 11.78 -18.87
C PHE A 32 -31.85 13.01 -17.99
N PHE A 33 -30.62 13.34 -17.57
CA PHE A 33 -30.35 14.57 -16.82
C PHE A 33 -29.04 15.20 -17.30
N ASN A 34 -29.15 16.13 -18.24
CA ASN A 34 -28.04 16.99 -18.64
C ASN A 34 -27.80 18.04 -17.54
N LEU A 35 -26.91 17.74 -16.62
CA LEU A 35 -26.27 18.75 -15.79
C LEU A 35 -24.76 18.61 -15.98
N PRO A 36 -24.13 19.41 -16.87
CA PRO A 36 -22.70 19.60 -16.82
C PRO A 36 -22.44 20.59 -15.67
N SER A 37 -22.51 20.13 -14.42
CA SER A 37 -21.98 20.90 -13.31
C SER A 37 -20.46 20.87 -13.42
N GLN A 38 -19.83 22.03 -13.23
CA GLN A 38 -18.37 22.18 -13.16
C GLN A 38 -17.77 21.22 -12.11
N ASP A 39 -18.58 20.85 -11.12
CA ASP A 39 -18.28 19.96 -10.00
C ASP A 39 -18.01 18.50 -10.44
N VAL A 40 -18.71 17.95 -11.45
CA VAL A 40 -18.47 16.57 -11.95
C VAL A 40 -17.06 16.42 -12.52
N ASN A 41 -16.58 17.43 -13.24
CA ASN A 41 -15.24 17.39 -13.85
C ASN A 41 -14.14 17.49 -12.78
N SER A 42 -14.34 18.26 -11.72
CA SER A 42 -13.39 18.36 -10.62
C SER A 42 -13.39 17.13 -9.72
N ASP A 43 -14.58 16.55 -9.48
CA ASP A 43 -14.76 15.40 -8.59
C ASP A 43 -14.25 14.11 -9.23
N PHE A 44 -14.45 13.94 -10.54
CA PHE A 44 -14.01 12.75 -11.26
C PHE A 44 -12.50 12.50 -11.09
N ALA A 45 -11.68 13.57 -11.12
CA ALA A 45 -10.24 13.47 -10.93
C ALA A 45 -9.83 13.10 -9.49
N GLN A 46 -10.77 13.12 -8.53
CA GLN A 46 -10.57 12.73 -7.14
C GLN A 46 -11.13 11.34 -6.83
N LEU A 47 -11.86 10.72 -7.76
CA LEU A 47 -12.35 9.37 -7.58
C LEU A 47 -11.20 8.36 -7.61
N ALA A 48 -11.21 7.46 -6.63
CA ALA A 48 -10.36 6.29 -6.65
C ALA A 48 -10.74 5.41 -7.84
N PRO A 49 -9.76 4.84 -8.57
CA PRO A 49 -10.07 3.87 -9.60
C PRO A 49 -10.75 2.62 -9.02
N LEU A 50 -11.54 1.94 -9.85
CA LEU A 50 -12.24 0.72 -9.45
C LEU A 50 -11.25 -0.34 -8.93
N GLY A 51 -11.57 -0.92 -7.76
CA GLY A 51 -10.76 -1.96 -7.12
C GLY A 51 -9.65 -1.45 -6.20
N ALA A 52 -9.33 -0.15 -6.21
CA ALA A 52 -8.39 0.44 -5.26
C ALA A 52 -9.08 0.66 -3.90
N ILE A 53 -8.58 0.00 -2.86
CA ILE A 53 -9.10 0.17 -1.49
C ILE A 53 -8.38 1.33 -0.80
N GLN A 54 -7.10 1.55 -1.11
CA GLN A 54 -6.37 2.75 -0.70
C GLN A 54 -6.08 3.60 -1.94
N TYR A 55 -6.37 4.90 -1.87
CA TYR A 55 -6.11 5.83 -2.96
C TYR A 55 -5.43 7.10 -2.44
N PHE A 56 -4.30 7.42 -3.05
CA PHE A 56 -3.46 8.53 -2.66
C PHE A 56 -3.43 9.58 -3.76
N THR A 57 -3.92 10.78 -3.47
CA THR A 57 -3.96 11.91 -4.41
C THR A 57 -2.81 12.89 -4.24
N GLU A 58 -2.14 12.84 -3.10
CA GLU A 58 -1.05 13.76 -2.75
C GLU A 58 0.28 13.35 -3.40
N LYS A 59 1.18 14.33 -3.58
CA LYS A 59 2.52 14.07 -4.14
C LYS A 59 3.43 13.24 -3.24
N SER A 60 3.14 13.21 -1.94
CA SER A 60 3.88 12.40 -0.98
C SER A 60 3.00 12.07 0.21
N GLY A 61 3.32 10.99 0.90
CA GLY A 61 2.56 10.56 2.08
C GLY A 61 3.05 9.24 2.64
N PHE A 62 2.18 8.56 3.38
CA PHE A 62 2.48 7.28 4.00
C PHE A 62 1.45 6.23 3.58
N VAL A 63 1.96 5.11 3.07
CA VAL A 63 1.20 3.90 2.74
C VAL A 63 1.38 2.93 3.90
N ARG A 64 0.27 2.54 4.54
CA ARG A 64 0.27 1.71 5.73
C ARG A 64 -0.59 0.48 5.52
N SER A 65 -0.15 -0.65 6.06
CA SER A 65 -0.98 -1.84 6.08
C SER A 65 -2.17 -1.65 7.02
N PHE A 66 -3.35 -2.18 6.68
CA PHE A 66 -4.49 -2.11 7.59
C PHE A 66 -4.20 -2.90 8.85
N GLY A 67 -4.38 -2.27 10.02
CA GLY A 67 -3.99 -2.82 11.32
C GLY A 67 -2.65 -2.30 11.84
N TYR A 68 -1.88 -1.55 11.03
CA TYR A 68 -0.67 -0.90 11.49
C TYR A 68 -1.01 0.23 12.50
N ASP A 69 -0.64 0.03 13.75
CA ASP A 69 -0.92 0.95 14.86
C ASP A 69 0.31 1.80 15.28
N GLY A 70 1.49 1.50 14.71
CA GLY A 70 2.76 2.15 15.06
C GLY A 70 3.29 1.79 16.46
N SER A 71 2.67 0.85 17.18
CA SER A 71 3.15 0.38 18.49
C SER A 71 4.29 -0.63 18.31
N VAL A 72 5.24 -0.68 19.24
CA VAL A 72 6.42 -1.57 19.08
C VAL A 72 6.04 -3.05 19.26
N SER A 73 4.94 -3.35 19.96
CA SER A 73 4.58 -4.70 20.39
C SER A 73 3.68 -5.49 19.43
N ILE A 74 2.81 -4.83 18.65
CA ILE A 74 1.90 -5.53 17.71
C ILE A 74 1.73 -4.68 16.44
N GLN A 75 2.59 -4.91 15.44
CA GLN A 75 2.57 -4.18 14.17
C GLN A 75 1.97 -5.01 13.04
N SER A 76 0.98 -5.86 13.35
CA SER A 76 0.48 -6.85 12.41
C SER A 76 -0.69 -6.36 11.57
N TYR A 77 -0.63 -6.56 10.26
CA TYR A 77 -1.81 -6.42 9.40
C TYR A 77 -2.84 -7.52 9.66
N THR A 78 -4.10 -7.31 9.27
CA THR A 78 -5.12 -8.36 9.45
C THR A 78 -4.93 -9.53 8.48
N TYR A 79 -5.56 -10.66 8.78
CA TYR A 79 -5.41 -11.92 8.04
C TYR A 79 -5.95 -11.86 6.60
N ASP A 80 -5.31 -12.61 5.69
CA ASP A 80 -5.73 -12.87 4.28
C ASP A 80 -6.20 -11.63 3.51
N GLN A 81 -5.37 -10.58 3.55
CA GLN A 81 -5.66 -9.32 2.86
C GLN A 81 -5.23 -9.39 1.40
N LYS A 82 -6.14 -9.02 0.52
CA LYS A 82 -5.91 -8.86 -0.92
C LYS A 82 -6.54 -7.55 -1.36
N TYR A 83 -5.72 -6.55 -1.64
CA TYR A 83 -6.22 -5.24 -2.06
C TYR A 83 -5.24 -4.47 -2.92
N ALA A 84 -5.79 -3.57 -3.74
CA ALA A 84 -5.02 -2.63 -4.53
C ALA A 84 -4.86 -1.29 -3.81
N ILE A 85 -3.69 -0.69 -3.99
CA ILE A 85 -3.29 0.63 -3.55
C ILE A 85 -3.01 1.44 -4.81
N ALA A 86 -3.75 2.52 -5.01
CA ALA A 86 -3.61 3.37 -6.20
C ALA A 86 -3.01 4.73 -5.85
N PHE A 87 -2.25 5.28 -6.79
CA PHE A 87 -1.64 6.60 -6.68
C PHE A 87 -2.08 7.45 -7.87
N LYS A 88 -2.65 8.62 -7.58
CA LYS A 88 -2.90 9.64 -8.59
C LYS A 88 -1.56 10.18 -9.07
N ARG A 89 -1.38 10.29 -10.38
CA ARG A 89 -0.21 10.89 -10.99
C ARG A 89 -0.56 12.24 -11.59
N ASP A 90 0.30 13.21 -11.36
CA ASP A 90 0.23 14.50 -12.02
C ASP A 90 0.95 14.43 -13.37
N ILE A 91 0.64 15.40 -14.24
CA ILE A 91 1.37 15.58 -15.49
C ILE A 91 2.84 15.82 -15.16
N GLY A 92 3.73 15.05 -15.80
CA GLY A 92 5.18 15.11 -15.57
C GLY A 92 5.69 14.19 -14.46
N THR A 93 4.82 13.46 -13.75
CA THR A 93 5.25 12.37 -12.88
C THR A 93 5.76 11.20 -13.73
N CYS A 94 7.01 10.80 -13.51
CA CYS A 94 7.67 9.72 -14.24
C CYS A 94 7.86 8.45 -13.39
N GLY A 95 7.68 8.53 -12.07
CA GLY A 95 7.83 7.38 -11.17
C GLY A 95 7.40 7.67 -9.74
N ILE A 96 7.55 6.68 -8.87
CA ILE A 96 7.34 6.83 -7.42
C ILE A 96 8.53 6.23 -6.67
N SER A 97 9.04 6.96 -5.68
CA SER A 97 10.02 6.46 -4.72
C SER A 97 9.33 6.03 -3.42
N PHE A 98 9.73 4.87 -2.91
CA PHE A 98 9.25 4.29 -1.67
C PHE A 98 10.40 4.15 -0.67
N LYS A 99 10.19 4.71 0.51
CA LYS A 99 11.13 4.70 1.63
C LYS A 99 10.45 4.08 2.84
N PRO A 100 10.61 2.76 3.07
CA PRO A 100 10.05 2.10 4.24
C PRO A 100 10.60 2.71 5.53
N GLN A 101 9.73 3.19 6.40
CA GLN A 101 10.08 3.45 7.80
C GLN A 101 9.99 2.16 8.61
N TYR A 102 9.05 1.31 8.21
CA TYR A 102 8.89 -0.03 8.73
C TYR A 102 8.40 -0.93 7.60
N ILE A 103 9.04 -2.08 7.43
CA ILE A 103 8.53 -3.15 6.59
C ILE A 103 8.98 -4.48 7.16
N TYR A 104 8.01 -5.36 7.40
CA TYR A 104 8.25 -6.75 7.75
C TYR A 104 7.20 -7.60 7.02
N LEU A 105 7.59 -8.10 5.86
CA LEU A 105 6.82 -9.01 5.03
C LEU A 105 7.57 -10.35 5.03
N PRO A 106 7.06 -11.37 5.73
CA PRO A 106 7.78 -12.63 5.85
C PRO A 106 7.95 -13.33 4.50
N TYR A 107 9.11 -13.95 4.35
CA TYR A 107 9.47 -14.82 3.22
C TYR A 107 10.22 -16.05 3.76
N THR A 108 10.19 -17.14 3.02
CA THR A 108 10.60 -18.47 3.51
C THR A 108 12.06 -18.85 3.21
N SER A 109 12.78 -18.11 2.36
CA SER A 109 14.12 -18.53 1.91
C SER A 109 15.28 -17.93 2.70
N SER A 110 16.38 -18.68 2.73
CA SER A 110 17.66 -18.29 3.34
C SER A 110 18.54 -17.43 2.43
N THR A 111 18.12 -17.16 1.19
CA THR A 111 18.92 -16.51 0.13
C THR A 111 18.65 -15.02 -0.04
N GLY A 112 17.78 -14.42 0.78
CA GLY A 112 17.45 -13.00 0.67
C GLY A 112 16.47 -12.70 -0.48
N ILE A 113 16.43 -11.43 -0.90
CA ILE A 113 15.42 -10.79 -1.79
C ILE A 113 15.50 -11.28 -3.26
N THR A 114 15.67 -12.57 -3.51
CA THR A 114 16.03 -13.12 -4.83
C THR A 114 15.04 -14.12 -5.43
N ALA A 115 13.81 -14.25 -4.90
CA ALA A 115 12.82 -15.04 -5.61
C ALA A 115 11.39 -14.56 -5.36
N ASP A 116 10.75 -14.11 -6.44
CA ASP A 116 9.31 -13.88 -6.60
C ASP A 116 8.43 -15.08 -6.14
N LYS A 117 9.04 -16.25 -5.94
CA LYS A 117 8.42 -17.51 -5.50
C LYS A 117 8.37 -17.72 -3.98
N ASP A 118 9.23 -17.05 -3.21
CA ASP A 118 9.37 -17.32 -1.77
C ASP A 118 8.61 -16.31 -0.88
N CYS A 119 8.02 -15.28 -1.49
CA CYS A 119 7.20 -14.30 -0.79
C CYS A 119 5.78 -14.87 -0.54
N SER A 120 5.46 -15.24 0.69
CA SER A 120 4.08 -15.55 1.11
C SER A 120 3.25 -14.29 1.30
N HIS A 121 3.89 -13.23 1.79
CA HIS A 121 3.32 -11.89 1.92
C HIS A 121 4.13 -10.93 1.06
N TYR A 122 3.46 -10.15 0.19
CA TYR A 122 4.16 -9.27 -0.72
C TYR A 122 3.34 -8.05 -1.15
N LEU A 123 4.07 -7.01 -1.54
CA LEU A 123 3.56 -5.93 -2.36
C LEU A 123 3.99 -6.16 -3.80
N PHE A 124 3.04 -6.35 -4.71
CA PHE A 124 3.32 -6.34 -6.14
C PHE A 124 3.48 -4.89 -6.61
N VAL A 125 4.68 -4.54 -7.05
CA VAL A 125 5.07 -3.24 -7.59
C VAL A 125 5.53 -3.46 -9.03
N PRO A 126 4.80 -2.94 -10.03
CA PRO A 126 5.23 -3.07 -11.42
C PRO A 126 6.50 -2.25 -11.67
N ASP A 127 7.39 -2.74 -12.55
CA ASP A 127 8.63 -2.04 -12.95
C ASP A 127 9.44 -1.56 -11.72
N LEU A 128 9.67 -2.50 -10.79
CA LEU A 128 10.31 -2.26 -9.50
C LEU A 128 11.83 -2.21 -9.64
N TYR A 129 12.44 -1.21 -8.99
CA TYR A 129 13.88 -1.05 -8.85
C TYR A 129 14.22 -0.90 -7.37
N PHE A 130 15.17 -1.66 -6.86
CA PHE A 130 15.70 -1.43 -5.52
C PHE A 130 16.91 -0.51 -5.57
N ASP A 131 17.04 0.37 -4.58
CA ASP A 131 18.22 1.23 -4.41
C ASP A 131 19.39 0.42 -3.76
N VAL A 132 19.71 -0.77 -4.30
CA VAL A 132 20.92 -1.54 -3.94
C VAL A 132 22.02 -1.18 -4.93
N ASP A 133 23.26 -1.10 -4.45
CA ASP A 133 24.46 -0.66 -5.18
C ASP A 133 24.43 -0.99 -6.69
N PRO A 134 24.51 0.01 -7.59
CA PRO A 134 24.38 -0.18 -9.05
C PRO A 134 25.42 -1.12 -9.67
N GLU A 135 26.46 -1.54 -8.94
CA GLU A 135 27.48 -2.47 -9.44
C GLU A 135 27.08 -3.95 -9.39
N ASN A 136 26.02 -4.33 -8.64
CA ASN A 136 25.62 -5.73 -8.49
C ASN A 136 24.13 -6.01 -8.77
N ALA A 137 23.40 -5.04 -9.33
CA ALA A 137 22.03 -5.28 -9.77
C ALA A 137 22.05 -6.23 -10.99
N SER A 138 21.71 -7.51 -10.76
CA SER A 138 21.54 -8.49 -11.83
C SER A 138 20.42 -8.00 -12.78
N PRO A 139 20.70 -7.76 -14.07
CA PRO A 139 19.73 -7.21 -15.02
C PRO A 139 18.50 -8.10 -15.32
N ASN A 140 18.44 -9.31 -14.75
CA ASN A 140 17.43 -10.33 -15.08
C ASN A 140 16.37 -10.55 -14.01
N ASP A 141 16.47 -9.91 -12.84
CA ASP A 141 15.46 -10.07 -11.81
C ASP A 141 14.39 -8.99 -11.98
N LEU A 142 13.49 -9.21 -12.95
CA LEU A 142 12.18 -8.56 -13.00
C LEU A 142 11.37 -9.01 -11.76
N VAL A 143 11.82 -8.61 -10.58
CA VAL A 143 11.11 -8.84 -9.32
C VAL A 143 9.97 -7.84 -9.33
N ALA A 144 8.74 -8.33 -9.37
CA ALA A 144 7.59 -7.46 -9.19
C ALA A 144 7.08 -7.53 -7.75
N LYS A 145 7.64 -8.39 -6.89
CA LYS A 145 7.18 -8.56 -5.51
C LYS A 145 8.20 -8.05 -4.48
N VAL A 146 7.75 -7.15 -3.61
CA VAL A 146 8.49 -6.68 -2.44
C VAL A 146 8.07 -7.54 -1.24
N CYS A 147 8.99 -8.35 -0.72
CA CYS A 147 8.88 -9.01 0.58
C CYS A 147 10.18 -8.81 1.38
N LEU A 148 10.18 -7.82 2.27
CA LEU A 148 11.39 -7.36 2.96
C LEU A 148 11.26 -7.58 4.47
N LYS A 149 12.37 -7.95 5.12
CA LYS A 149 12.53 -7.89 6.58
C LYS A 149 13.24 -6.61 7.05
N GLU A 150 13.84 -5.88 6.11
CA GLU A 150 14.64 -4.68 6.37
C GLU A 150 14.13 -3.51 5.54
N ASN A 151 14.42 -2.29 6.01
CA ASN A 151 13.99 -1.05 5.35
C ASN A 151 14.88 -0.74 4.14
N LEU A 152 14.65 -1.45 3.03
CA LEU A 152 15.30 -1.17 1.76
C LEU A 152 14.43 -0.23 0.90
N ASN A 153 15.03 0.82 0.35
CA ASN A 153 14.33 1.74 -0.53
C ASN A 153 14.13 1.12 -1.91
N PHE A 154 13.00 1.43 -2.52
CA PHE A 154 12.68 0.96 -3.87
C PHE A 154 11.86 1.99 -4.64
N ARG A 155 11.79 1.84 -5.94
CA ARG A 155 11.16 2.78 -6.87
C ARG A 155 10.43 2.04 -7.97
N THR A 156 9.54 2.74 -8.64
CA THR A 156 8.87 2.26 -9.84
C THR A 156 8.78 3.35 -10.88
N TYR A 157 9.01 2.97 -12.14
CA TYR A 157 8.84 3.83 -13.32
C TYR A 157 7.73 3.34 -14.25
N ALA A 158 6.92 2.38 -13.79
CA ALA A 158 5.85 1.79 -14.59
C ALA A 158 4.93 2.89 -15.16
N PRO A 159 4.58 2.89 -16.46
CA PRO A 159 3.71 3.89 -17.06
C PRO A 159 2.24 3.74 -16.63
N GLY A 160 1.44 4.80 -16.79
CA GLY A 160 -0.02 4.78 -16.56
C GLY A 160 -0.46 5.07 -15.12
N PRO A 161 -1.74 4.85 -14.76
CA PRO A 161 -2.17 4.88 -13.37
C PRO A 161 -1.46 3.77 -12.60
N LEU A 162 -0.75 4.12 -11.52
CA LEU A 162 0.03 3.15 -10.77
C LEU A 162 -0.83 2.44 -9.73
N TYR A 163 -0.79 1.11 -9.78
CA TYR A 163 -1.34 0.24 -8.75
C TYR A 163 -0.23 -0.60 -8.13
N ILE A 164 -0.27 -0.68 -6.81
CA ILE A 164 0.46 -1.67 -6.02
C ILE A 164 -0.57 -2.63 -5.45
N TYR A 165 -0.31 -3.93 -5.51
CA TYR A 165 -1.21 -4.93 -4.94
C TYR A 165 -0.59 -5.54 -3.69
N PHE A 166 -1.29 -5.47 -2.57
CA PHE A 166 -0.90 -6.20 -1.39
C PHE A 166 -1.57 -7.56 -1.36
N ASN A 167 -0.79 -8.60 -1.07
CA ASN A 167 -1.28 -9.94 -0.83
C ASN A 167 -0.64 -10.49 0.45
N SER A 168 -1.48 -10.93 1.39
CA SER A 168 -1.08 -11.72 2.55
C SER A 168 -1.84 -13.05 2.59
N ILE A 169 -1.22 -14.07 3.19
CA ILE A 169 -1.91 -15.30 3.56
C ILE A 169 -2.51 -15.18 4.97
N ALA A 170 -3.39 -16.10 5.33
CA ALA A 170 -3.85 -16.23 6.70
C ALA A 170 -2.68 -16.64 7.60
N THR A 171 -2.40 -15.83 8.62
CA THR A 171 -1.53 -16.16 9.74
C THR A 171 -2.40 -16.44 10.96
N ASP A 172 -1.86 -17.03 12.03
CA ASP A 172 -2.60 -17.24 13.29
C ASP A 172 -2.10 -16.28 14.40
N PHE A 173 -1.07 -15.48 14.11
CA PHE A 173 -0.31 -14.67 15.08
C PHE A 173 0.20 -15.49 16.27
N ALA A 174 0.51 -16.77 16.07
CA ALA A 174 1.01 -17.65 17.12
C ALA A 174 2.40 -17.21 17.60
N THR A 175 3.25 -16.69 16.71
CA THR A 175 4.60 -16.25 17.06
C THR A 175 4.70 -14.74 17.23
N GLU A 176 5.71 -14.27 17.99
CA GLU A 176 6.01 -12.84 18.10
C GLU A 176 6.46 -12.23 16.76
N GLU A 177 7.04 -13.02 15.86
CA GLU A 177 7.35 -12.56 14.50
C GLU A 177 6.08 -12.31 13.68
N ASP A 178 5.06 -13.16 13.82
CA ASP A 178 3.77 -12.97 13.15
C ASP A 178 3.05 -11.70 13.63
N LYS A 179 3.26 -11.32 14.88
CA LYS A 179 2.71 -10.08 15.46
C LYS A 179 3.42 -8.82 14.95
N ARG A 180 4.55 -8.95 14.25
CA ARG A 180 5.34 -7.84 13.70
C ARG A 180 5.11 -7.62 12.20
N GLN A 181 4.21 -8.36 11.57
CA GLN A 181 4.04 -8.28 10.11
C GLN A 181 3.31 -7.02 9.64
N GLY A 182 4.01 -6.06 9.06
CA GLY A 182 3.38 -4.81 8.69
C GLY A 182 4.23 -3.98 7.74
N PHE A 183 3.65 -2.90 7.24
CA PHE A 183 4.41 -1.89 6.53
C PHE A 183 3.89 -0.49 6.82
N ASN A 184 4.83 0.46 6.90
CA ASN A 184 4.63 1.89 6.90
C ASN A 184 5.70 2.50 6.00
N ILE A 185 5.28 2.86 4.79
CA ILE A 185 6.16 3.22 3.68
C ILE A 185 5.87 4.66 3.32
N LYS A 186 6.90 5.52 3.38
CA LYS A 186 6.80 6.86 2.83
C LYS A 186 6.89 6.78 1.31
N TYR A 187 5.95 7.39 0.60
CA TYR A 187 6.01 7.50 -0.86
C TYR A 187 6.20 8.94 -1.31
N GLU A 188 6.79 9.12 -2.49
CA GLU A 188 7.00 10.41 -3.13
C GLU A 188 6.95 10.27 -4.66
N LEU A 189 6.09 11.06 -5.31
CA LEU A 189 5.99 11.14 -6.76
C LEU A 189 7.22 11.84 -7.34
N LEU A 190 7.85 11.22 -8.34
CA LEU A 190 9.06 11.72 -8.98
C LEU A 190 8.71 12.44 -10.27
N ASN A 191 9.22 13.66 -10.45
CA ASN A 191 9.08 14.43 -11.71
C ASN A 191 10.33 14.36 -12.60
N LYS A 192 11.40 13.75 -12.10
CA LYS A 192 12.63 13.49 -12.84
C LYS A 192 13.07 12.07 -12.55
N CYS A 193 13.23 11.29 -13.60
CA CYS A 193 13.69 9.92 -13.57
C CYS A 193 15.01 9.88 -14.33
N ILE A 194 15.99 9.15 -13.79
CA ILE A 194 17.36 9.05 -14.30
C ILE A 194 17.46 7.78 -15.10
#